data_AF-A0AAV4G1I9-F1
#
_entry.id   AF-A0AAV4G1I9-F1
#
_cell.length_a   1.000
_cell.length_b   1.000
_cell.length_c   1.000
_cell.angle_alpha   90.00
_cell.angle_beta   90.00
_cell.angle_gamma   90.00
#
_symmetry.space_group_name_H-M   'P 1'
#
loop_
_entity.id
_entity.type
_entity.pdbx_description
1 polymer ?
#
loop_
_entity_poly.entity_id
_entity_poly.type
_entity_poly.pdbx_seq_one_letter_code
_entity_poly.pdbx_strand_id
1 'polypeptide(L)'
;MAAVEYHSVITFLYLKRQNSTEIHQDMVQVYAEKCPNYSTVTHWVRKFKSGFLPVMDEHNEGRPPSVVTEKNVSTVEKLKMQDRQITVKQLAFETKISIGSVESILHDHLNLKKVSARWYQGY
;
A
#
# COMPACT_ATOMS: atom_id res chain seq x y z
N MET A 1 -13.83 -1.36 11.80
CA MET A 1 -14.02 -2.83 11.83
C MET A 1 -15.44 -3.17 11.37
N ALA A 2 -15.71 -3.17 10.06
CA ALA A 2 -17.02 -3.54 9.50
C ALA A 2 -16.97 -3.87 8.00
N ALA A 3 -15.96 -3.38 7.26
CA ALA A 3 -15.85 -3.59 5.81
C ALA A 3 -15.42 -5.03 5.42
N VAL A 4 -14.74 -5.75 6.32
CA VAL A 4 -14.19 -7.09 6.04
C VAL A 4 -15.31 -8.15 5.99
N GLU A 5 -16.39 -7.99 6.75
CA GLU A 5 -17.43 -9.04 6.88
C GLU A 5 -18.27 -9.22 5.62
N TYR A 6 -18.78 -8.13 5.02
CA TYR A 6 -19.67 -8.24 3.86
C TYR A 6 -18.96 -8.67 2.59
N HIS A 7 -17.72 -8.23 2.42
CA HIS A 7 -16.96 -8.52 1.22
C HIS A 7 -16.71 -10.03 1.07
N SER A 8 -16.28 -10.71 2.13
CA SER A 8 -16.11 -12.16 2.14
C SER A 8 -17.40 -12.92 1.82
N VAL A 9 -18.55 -12.46 2.34
CA VAL A 9 -19.86 -13.05 2.04
C VAL A 9 -20.24 -12.86 0.58
N ILE A 10 -20.05 -11.65 0.03
CA ILE A 10 -20.32 -11.36 -1.39
C ILE A 10 -19.40 -12.19 -2.29
N THR A 11 -18.12 -12.37 -1.93
CA THR A 11 -17.17 -13.24 -2.66
C THR A 11 -17.64 -14.69 -2.63
N PHE A 12 -18.01 -15.23 -1.47
CA PHE A 12 -18.48 -16.59 -1.33
C PHE A 12 -19.73 -16.87 -2.19
N LEU A 13 -20.75 -16.01 -2.11
CA LEU A 13 -21.99 -16.17 -2.87
C LEU A 13 -21.78 -15.98 -4.40
N TYR A 14 -20.88 -15.07 -4.80
CA TYR A 14 -20.46 -14.95 -6.20
C TYR A 14 -19.76 -16.22 -6.71
N LEU A 15 -18.89 -16.84 -5.91
CA LEU A 15 -18.24 -18.10 -6.28
C LEU A 15 -19.24 -19.25 -6.39
N LYS A 16 -20.34 -19.23 -5.62
CA LYS A 16 -21.50 -20.12 -5.79
C LYS A 16 -22.32 -19.85 -7.06
N ARG A 17 -21.88 -18.93 -7.93
CA ARG A 17 -22.51 -18.55 -9.21
C ARG A 17 -23.85 -17.83 -9.08
N GLN A 18 -24.11 -17.20 -7.94
CA GLN A 18 -25.31 -16.38 -7.75
C GLN A 18 -25.17 -15.01 -8.45
N ASN A 19 -26.31 -14.46 -8.87
CA ASN A 19 -26.36 -13.12 -9.47
C ASN A 19 -26.52 -12.03 -8.38
N SER A 20 -26.27 -10.76 -8.73
CA SER A 20 -26.28 -9.65 -7.76
C SER A 20 -27.59 -9.52 -6.98
N THR A 21 -28.73 -9.85 -7.61
CA THR A 21 -30.06 -9.78 -6.99
C THR A 21 -30.22 -10.85 -5.92
N GLU A 22 -29.87 -12.09 -6.25
CA GLU A 22 -29.89 -13.22 -5.32
C GLU A 22 -28.97 -12.98 -4.13
N ILE A 23 -27.74 -12.51 -4.39
CA ILE A 23 -26.76 -12.19 -3.34
C ILE A 23 -27.34 -11.16 -2.37
N HIS A 24 -27.94 -10.08 -2.87
CA HIS A 24 -28.51 -9.05 -2.00
C HIS A 24 -29.74 -9.56 -1.23
N GLN A 25 -30.60 -10.37 -1.84
CA GLN A 25 -31.75 -10.96 -1.16
C GLN A 25 -31.32 -11.86 0.00
N ASP A 26 -30.33 -12.73 -0.22
CA ASP A 26 -29.76 -13.59 0.81
C ASP A 26 -29.13 -12.77 1.95
N MET A 27 -28.41 -11.70 1.62
CA MET A 27 -27.82 -10.80 2.63
C MET A 27 -28.88 -10.02 3.41
N VAL A 28 -29.98 -9.59 2.78
CA VAL A 28 -31.09 -8.93 3.47
C VAL A 28 -31.77 -9.88 4.46
N GLN A 29 -31.92 -11.16 4.09
CA GLN A 29 -32.52 -12.16 4.98
C GLN A 29 -31.69 -12.38 6.24
N VAL A 30 -30.35 -12.32 6.14
CA VAL A 30 -29.44 -12.56 7.27
C VAL A 30 -29.16 -11.31 8.09
N TYR A 31 -28.87 -10.18 7.42
CA TYR A 31 -28.40 -8.96 8.08
C TYR A 31 -29.50 -7.91 8.30
N ALA A 32 -30.67 -8.06 7.65
CA ALA A 32 -31.79 -7.13 7.74
C ALA A 32 -31.36 -5.66 7.62
N GLU A 33 -31.56 -4.85 8.67
CA GLU A 33 -31.19 -3.42 8.71
C GLU A 33 -29.68 -3.16 8.56
N LYS A 34 -28.84 -4.14 8.88
CA LYS A 34 -27.39 -4.07 8.72
C LYS A 34 -26.94 -4.53 7.34
N CYS A 35 -27.85 -4.87 6.43
CA CYS A 35 -27.46 -5.33 5.10
C CYS A 35 -26.81 -4.19 4.29
N PRO A 36 -25.70 -4.45 3.56
CA PRO A 36 -25.17 -3.47 2.63
C PRO A 36 -26.17 -3.19 1.51
N ASN A 37 -26.18 -1.94 1.03
CA ASN A 37 -27.05 -1.52 -0.05
C ASN A 37 -26.77 -2.33 -1.33
N TYR A 38 -27.81 -2.55 -2.14
CA TYR A 38 -27.75 -3.26 -3.42
C TYR A 38 -26.66 -2.73 -4.36
N SER A 39 -26.44 -1.41 -4.38
CA SER A 39 -25.38 -0.77 -5.15
C SER A 39 -23.98 -1.26 -4.76
N THR A 40 -23.75 -1.51 -3.47
CA THR A 40 -22.48 -2.03 -2.95
C THR A 40 -22.26 -3.46 -3.42
N VAL A 41 -23.29 -4.32 -3.33
CA VAL A 41 -23.24 -5.70 -3.83
C VAL A 41 -22.95 -5.72 -5.33
N THR A 42 -23.67 -4.90 -6.09
CA THR A 42 -23.50 -4.81 -7.56
C THR A 42 -22.11 -4.31 -7.94
N HIS A 43 -21.56 -3.34 -7.21
CA HIS A 43 -20.18 -2.87 -7.42
C HIS A 43 -19.17 -4.01 -7.28
N TRP A 44 -19.27 -4.81 -6.22
CA TRP A 44 -18.37 -5.94 -5.99
C TRP A 44 -18.52 -7.05 -7.02
N VAL A 45 -19.75 -7.44 -7.35
CA VAL A 45 -20.00 -8.44 -8.41
C VAL A 45 -19.43 -8.00 -9.75
N ARG A 46 -19.50 -6.70 -10.09
CA ARG A 46 -18.85 -6.16 -11.31
C ARG A 46 -17.33 -6.29 -11.27
N LYS A 47 -16.69 -5.99 -10.13
CA LYS A 47 -15.24 -6.18 -9.95
C LYS A 47 -14.84 -7.66 -10.10
N PHE A 48 -15.63 -8.57 -9.55
CA PHE A 48 -15.35 -10.00 -9.66
C PHE A 48 -15.48 -10.50 -11.10
N LYS A 49 -16.45 -9.98 -11.87
CA LYS A 49 -16.57 -10.26 -13.30
C LYS A 49 -15.39 -9.75 -14.12
N SER A 50 -14.76 -8.64 -13.72
CA SER A 50 -13.55 -8.13 -14.35
C SER A 50 -12.26 -8.86 -13.95
N GLY A 51 -12.36 -10.01 -13.28
CA GLY A 51 -11.21 -10.84 -12.89
C GLY A 51 -10.54 -10.43 -11.57
N PHE A 52 -11.11 -9.46 -10.83
CA PHE A 52 -10.61 -9.10 -9.51
C PHE A 52 -11.18 -10.09 -8.48
N LEU A 53 -10.58 -11.27 -8.32
CA LEU A 53 -10.83 -12.06 -7.13
C LEU A 53 -9.85 -11.58 -6.06
N PRO A 54 -10.33 -10.99 -4.97
CA PRO A 54 -9.47 -10.60 -3.88
C PRO A 54 -8.94 -11.89 -3.24
N VAL A 55 -7.66 -12.18 -3.50
CA VAL A 55 -6.86 -13.02 -2.61
C VAL A 55 -7.09 -12.47 -1.21
N MET A 56 -7.58 -13.32 -0.30
CA MET A 56 -7.85 -12.99 1.12
C MET A 56 -6.81 -12.01 1.61
N ASP A 57 -7.26 -10.84 2.08
CA ASP A 57 -6.48 -9.76 2.72
C ASP A 57 -5.05 -10.20 3.05
N GLU A 58 -4.16 -10.13 2.06
CA GLU A 58 -2.78 -9.80 2.37
C GLU A 58 -2.92 -8.40 2.94
N HIS A 59 -2.56 -8.28 4.23
CA HIS A 59 -2.56 -7.04 4.98
C HIS A 59 -2.22 -5.91 4.01
N ASN A 60 -3.20 -5.09 3.67
CA ASN A 60 -3.02 -3.99 2.74
C ASN A 60 -2.11 -2.97 3.45
N GLU A 61 -0.81 -3.26 3.48
CA GLU A 61 0.25 -2.28 3.60
C GLU A 61 0.09 -1.40 2.37
N GLY A 62 -0.79 -0.39 2.48
CA GLY A 62 -1.19 0.52 1.42
C GLY A 62 -0.06 1.42 0.91
N ARG A 63 1.18 1.01 1.09
CA ARG A 63 2.39 1.58 0.52
C ARG A 63 3.21 0.41 -0.05
N PRO A 64 3.53 0.41 -1.36
CA PRO A 64 4.37 -0.65 -1.92
C PRO A 64 5.67 -0.76 -1.13
N PRO A 65 6.29 -1.95 -1.06
CA PRO A 65 7.61 -2.11 -0.47
C PRO A 65 8.51 -1.11 -1.17
N SER A 66 8.98 -0.19 -0.37
CA SER A 66 9.70 1.00 -0.77
C SER A 66 10.74 0.68 -1.84
N VAL A 67 10.88 1.55 -2.84
CA VAL A 67 12.07 1.66 -3.72
C VAL A 67 13.38 1.71 -2.91
N VAL A 68 13.28 1.88 -1.60
CA VAL A 68 14.29 1.58 -0.59
C VAL A 68 14.47 0.06 -0.42
N THR A 69 15.12 -0.58 -1.39
CA THR A 69 15.75 -1.89 -1.17
C THR A 69 16.99 -1.70 -0.29
N GLU A 70 17.39 -2.69 0.50
CA GLU A 70 18.62 -2.65 1.32
C GLU A 70 19.87 -2.29 0.49
N LYS A 71 19.92 -2.75 -0.77
CA LYS A 71 20.93 -2.36 -1.76
C LYS A 71 21.01 -0.85 -2.00
N ASN A 72 19.85 -0.20 -2.10
CA ASN A 72 19.74 1.23 -2.35
C ASN A 72 20.14 2.04 -1.10
N VAL A 73 19.74 1.58 0.10
CA VAL A 73 20.19 2.16 1.38
C VAL A 73 21.71 2.10 1.49
N SER A 74 22.29 0.93 1.26
CA SER A 74 23.74 0.71 1.34
C SER A 74 24.51 1.57 0.33
N THR A 75 23.94 1.81 -0.85
CA THR A 75 24.56 2.65 -1.89
C THR A 75 24.53 4.13 -1.50
N VAL A 76 23.38 4.62 -1.01
CA VAL A 76 23.25 6.01 -0.50
C VAL A 76 24.17 6.24 0.68
N GLU A 77 24.27 5.29 1.61
CA GLU A 77 25.15 5.37 2.77
C GLU A 77 26.63 5.47 2.35
N LYS A 78 27.09 4.61 1.44
CA LYS A 78 28.46 4.65 0.91
C LYS A 78 28.80 5.99 0.26
N LEU A 79 27.92 6.49 -0.62
CA LEU A 79 28.11 7.78 -1.27
C LEU A 79 28.16 8.93 -0.24
N LYS A 80 27.34 8.85 0.81
CA LYS A 80 27.33 9.85 1.89
C LYS A 80 28.55 9.80 2.78
N MET A 81 29.11 8.61 3.02
CA MET A 81 30.37 8.43 3.75
C MET A 81 31.57 8.92 2.93
N GLN A 82 31.56 8.69 1.62
CA GLN A 82 32.62 9.15 0.70
C GLN A 82 32.64 10.68 0.56
N ASP A 83 31.46 11.30 0.37
CA ASP A 83 31.33 12.75 0.33
C ASP A 83 30.25 13.24 1.29
N ARG A 84 30.69 13.79 2.42
CA ARG A 84 29.79 14.31 3.46
C ARG A 84 28.97 15.52 2.97
N GLN A 85 29.42 16.24 1.94
CA GLN A 85 28.75 17.41 1.36
C GLN A 85 27.82 17.07 0.19
N ILE A 86 27.73 15.80 -0.22
CA ILE A 86 26.87 15.40 -1.34
C ILE A 86 25.41 15.81 -1.10
N THR A 87 24.82 16.39 -2.15
CA THR A 87 23.42 16.87 -2.13
C THR A 87 22.45 15.74 -2.47
N VAL A 88 21.20 15.87 -2.00
CA VAL A 88 20.12 14.91 -2.28
C VAL A 88 19.90 14.74 -3.80
N LYS A 89 20.04 15.82 -4.59
CA LYS A 89 19.90 15.78 -6.04
C LYS A 89 21.00 14.94 -6.71
N GLN A 90 22.25 15.07 -6.26
CA GLN A 90 23.36 14.26 -6.76
C GLN A 90 23.18 12.79 -6.38
N LEU A 91 22.78 12.51 -5.14
CA LEU A 91 22.46 11.15 -4.70
C LEU A 91 21.34 10.51 -5.55
N ALA A 92 20.28 11.27 -5.84
CA ALA A 92 19.18 10.81 -6.69
C ALA A 92 19.66 10.50 -8.12
N PHE A 93 20.52 11.35 -8.68
CA PHE A 93 21.12 11.13 -9.99
C PHE A 93 21.99 9.87 -10.02
N GLU A 94 22.87 9.69 -9.04
CA GLU A 94 23.82 8.58 -8.98
C GLU A 94 23.13 7.23 -8.73
N THR A 95 22.14 7.23 -7.84
CA THR A 95 21.41 6.01 -7.46
C THR A 95 20.23 5.68 -8.38
N LYS A 96 19.88 6.61 -9.28
CA LYS A 96 18.67 6.56 -10.13
C LYS A 96 17.38 6.38 -9.33
N ILE A 97 17.36 6.90 -8.11
CA ILE A 97 16.20 6.89 -7.21
C ILE A 97 15.56 8.28 -7.21
N SER A 98 14.26 8.37 -6.99
CA SER A 98 13.59 9.66 -6.86
C SER A 98 14.12 10.44 -5.66
N ILE A 99 14.17 11.78 -5.79
CA ILE A 99 14.64 12.69 -4.73
C ILE A 99 13.91 12.42 -3.41
N GLY A 100 12.58 12.30 -3.43
CA GLY A 100 11.79 12.03 -2.22
C GLY A 100 12.13 10.69 -1.55
N SER A 101 12.43 9.65 -2.33
CA SER A 101 12.88 8.38 -1.78
C SER A 101 14.28 8.46 -1.17
N VAL A 102 15.19 9.24 -1.75
CA VAL A 102 16.51 9.50 -1.14
C VAL A 102 16.37 10.28 0.17
N GLU A 103 15.46 11.25 0.25
CA GLU A 103 15.18 11.97 1.50
C GLU A 103 14.62 11.03 2.58
N SER A 104 13.69 10.14 2.22
CA SER A 104 13.22 9.09 3.13
C SER A 104 14.36 8.14 3.56
N ILE A 105 15.27 7.75 2.66
CA ILE A 105 16.43 6.93 3.05
C ILE A 105 17.30 7.67 4.07
N LEU A 106 17.62 8.94 3.82
CA LEU A 106 18.47 9.73 4.70
C LEU A 106 17.83 9.92 6.08
N HIS A 107 16.52 10.21 6.13
CA HIS A 107 15.81 10.48 7.38
C HIS A 107 15.37 9.21 8.11
N ASP A 108 14.69 8.30 7.43
CA ASP A 108 13.98 7.17 8.05
C ASP A 108 14.88 5.95 8.25
N HIS A 109 15.85 5.73 7.35
CA HIS A 109 16.71 4.54 7.38
C HIS A 109 18.10 4.83 7.93
N LEU A 110 18.70 5.97 7.55
CA LEU A 110 20.01 6.37 8.04
C LEU A 110 19.92 7.24 9.29
N ASN A 111 18.74 7.71 9.71
CA ASN A 111 18.52 8.60 10.86
C ASN A 111 19.38 9.88 10.83
N LEU A 112 19.66 10.38 9.61
CA LEU A 112 20.39 11.61 9.40
C LEU A 112 19.43 12.80 9.55
N LYS A 113 19.84 13.79 10.33
CA LYS A 113 19.14 15.06 10.49
C LYS A 113 19.90 16.15 9.74
N LYS A 114 19.18 16.95 8.96
CA LYS A 114 19.72 18.12 8.29
C LYS A 114 19.83 19.27 9.30
N VAL A 115 21.07 19.70 9.62
CA VAL A 115 21.36 20.85 10.47
C VAL A 115 22.28 21.78 9.68
N SER A 116 21.79 22.97 9.30
CA SER A 116 22.52 24.01 8.54
C SER A 116 23.36 23.47 7.37
N ALA A 117 22.73 23.30 6.20
CA ALA A 117 23.30 22.72 4.96
C ALA A 117 24.02 21.34 5.09
N ARG A 118 24.15 20.78 6.30
CA ARG A 118 24.90 19.57 6.62
C ARG A 118 23.97 18.51 7.21
N TRP A 119 24.35 17.25 7.05
CA TRP A 119 23.64 16.11 7.63
C TRP A 119 24.46 15.52 8.79
N TYR A 120 23.79 15.24 9.89
CA TYR A 120 24.37 14.68 11.10
C TYR A 120 23.59 13.45 11.54
N GLN A 121 24.28 12.44 12.07
CA GLN A 121 23.63 11.27 12.62
C GLN A 121 22.93 11.64 13.91
N GLY A 122 21.61 11.45 13.95
CA GLY A 122 20.86 11.49 15.20
C GLY A 122 21.16 10.22 15.98
N TYR A 123 21.68 10.38 17.20
CA TYR A 123 21.60 9.35 18.24
C TYR A 123 20.16 9.21 18.73
#